data_AF-A0A7C7TCI4-F1
#
_entry.id   AF-A0A7C7TCI4-F1
#
_cell.length_a   1.000
_cell.length_b   1.000
_cell.length_c   1.000
_cell.angle_alpha   90.00
_cell.angle_beta   90.00
_cell.angle_gamma   90.00
#
_symmetry.space_group_name_H-M   'P 1'
#
loop_
_entity.id
_entity.type
_entity.pdbx_description
1 polymer ?
#
loop_
_entity_poly.entity_id
_entity_poly.type
_entity_poly.pdbx_seq_one_letter_code
_entity_poly.pdbx_strand_id
1 'polypeptide(L)'
;MSEAAGFGKHELGTAVDEAWLDEHELEIVRGRVPMVYVEAVPVRLDEVGRVTHVGLLLRAMADATISRAIVSGRVLWGETVREALQRHLDKDLGPSAFARVPAAPAPFTVVEYMPDRARTGYHDPRQHAVSLAYLVPVEGECHPSQEALEFVWISSEEAAGSAVSAEMTGGQDRIVRLALAHAGQLP
;
A
#
# COMPACT_ATOMS: atom_id res chain seq x y z
N MET A 1 25.51 -9.55 -43.95
CA MET A 1 25.05 -10.71 -43.16
C MET A 1 24.77 -10.16 -41.77
N SER A 2 23.48 -10.09 -41.41
CA SER A 2 22.99 -9.51 -40.16
C SER A 2 23.00 -10.60 -39.10
N GLU A 3 23.84 -10.46 -38.07
CA GLU A 3 23.83 -11.34 -36.91
C GLU A 3 22.71 -10.87 -35.97
N ALA A 4 21.68 -11.69 -35.83
CA ALA A 4 20.60 -11.47 -34.90
C ALA A 4 21.14 -11.63 -33.47
N ALA A 5 21.10 -10.55 -32.70
CA ALA A 5 21.35 -10.60 -31.26
C ALA A 5 20.30 -11.51 -30.62
N GLY A 6 20.76 -12.62 -30.05
CA GLY A 6 19.91 -13.59 -29.37
C GLY A 6 19.22 -12.98 -28.17
N PHE A 7 17.91 -13.11 -28.11
CA PHE A 7 17.15 -12.93 -26.88
C PHE A 7 17.67 -13.95 -25.86
N GLY A 8 18.28 -13.46 -24.78
CA GLY A 8 18.64 -14.28 -23.63
C GLY A 8 17.40 -14.99 -23.10
N LYS A 9 17.43 -16.32 -23.09
CA LYS A 9 16.43 -17.13 -22.40
C LYS A 9 16.58 -16.87 -20.91
N HIS A 10 15.60 -16.22 -20.29
CA HIS A 10 15.40 -16.38 -18.86
C HIS A 10 14.86 -17.81 -18.64
N GLU A 11 15.73 -18.70 -18.20
CA GLU A 11 15.27 -19.89 -17.50
C GLU A 11 14.49 -19.40 -16.28
N LEU A 12 13.23 -19.82 -16.15
CA LEU A 12 12.40 -19.56 -14.98
C LEU A 12 13.04 -20.31 -13.80
N GLY A 13 14.01 -19.66 -13.16
CA GLY A 13 14.78 -20.19 -12.06
C GLY A 13 13.88 -20.42 -10.84
N THR A 14 13.76 -21.68 -10.45
CA THR A 14 13.27 -22.07 -9.14
C THR A 14 14.39 -21.88 -8.11
N ALA A 15 14.57 -20.66 -7.62
CA ALA A 15 15.25 -20.38 -6.36
C ALA A 15 14.94 -18.94 -5.94
N VAL A 16 14.38 -18.82 -4.74
CA VAL A 16 14.30 -17.61 -3.91
C VAL A 16 15.58 -16.77 -4.00
N ASP A 17 15.40 -15.44 -4.04
CA ASP A 17 16.38 -14.37 -3.78
C ASP A 17 17.04 -13.62 -4.96
N GLU A 18 16.35 -13.47 -6.09
CA GLU A 18 16.58 -12.34 -7.01
C GLU A 18 15.35 -11.43 -6.99
N ALA A 19 15.56 -10.14 -6.71
CA ALA A 19 14.52 -9.13 -6.81
C ALA A 19 13.83 -9.28 -8.16
N TRP A 20 12.53 -9.62 -8.16
CA TRP A 20 11.74 -10.01 -9.34
C TRP A 20 12.08 -9.23 -10.62
N LEU A 21 12.28 -7.91 -10.50
CA LEU A 21 12.82 -7.04 -11.54
C LEU A 21 13.86 -6.12 -10.92
N ASP A 22 14.94 -5.84 -11.64
CA ASP A 22 15.82 -4.72 -11.28
C ASP A 22 15.13 -3.36 -11.52
N GLU A 23 15.73 -2.25 -11.09
CA GLU A 23 15.08 -0.93 -11.20
C GLU A 23 14.87 -0.51 -12.67
N HIS A 24 15.77 -0.87 -13.57
CA HIS A 24 15.65 -0.51 -15.00
C HIS A 24 14.55 -1.32 -15.68
N GLU A 25 14.50 -2.63 -15.42
CA GLU A 25 13.43 -3.50 -15.89
C GLU A 25 12.08 -3.07 -15.34
N LEU A 26 12.04 -2.68 -14.06
CA LEU A 26 10.82 -2.18 -13.41
C LEU A 26 10.32 -0.90 -14.08
N GLU A 27 11.20 0.04 -14.40
CA GLU A 27 10.83 1.26 -15.12
C GLU A 27 10.23 0.94 -16.51
N ILE A 28 10.84 0.01 -17.25
CA ILE A 28 10.31 -0.45 -18.54
C ILE A 28 8.92 -1.07 -18.38
N VAL A 29 8.72 -1.94 -17.38
CA VAL A 29 7.44 -2.62 -17.16
C VAL A 29 6.35 -1.63 -16.75
N ARG A 30 6.64 -0.69 -15.85
CA ARG A 30 5.71 0.38 -15.42
C ARG A 30 5.20 1.22 -16.60
N GLY A 31 6.03 1.40 -17.63
CA GLY A 31 5.65 2.12 -18.85
C GLY A 31 4.81 1.32 -19.86
N ARG A 32 4.59 0.02 -19.63
CA ARG A 32 3.94 -0.89 -20.60
C ARG A 32 2.67 -1.52 -20.10
N VAL A 33 2.55 -1.77 -18.79
CA VAL A 33 1.40 -2.46 -18.20
C VAL A 33 0.96 -1.83 -16.88
N PRO A 34 -0.33 -1.94 -16.52
CA PRO A 34 -0.77 -1.62 -15.17
C PRO A 34 -0.15 -2.58 -14.15
N MET A 35 0.31 -2.04 -13.02
CA MET A 35 0.92 -2.82 -11.94
C MET A 35 -0.12 -3.18 -10.87
N VAL A 36 -0.09 -4.42 -10.38
CA VAL A 36 -0.97 -4.86 -9.28
C VAL A 36 -0.37 -4.43 -7.94
N TYR A 37 -1.18 -3.77 -7.12
CA TYR A 37 -0.80 -3.27 -5.80
C TYR A 37 -1.81 -3.71 -4.73
N VAL A 38 -1.41 -3.56 -3.47
CA VAL A 38 -2.29 -3.62 -2.31
C VAL A 38 -2.18 -2.34 -1.51
N GLU A 39 -3.29 -1.92 -0.93
CA GLU A 39 -3.33 -0.95 0.18
C GLU A 39 -3.84 -1.67 1.42
N ALA A 40 -3.19 -1.46 2.56
CA ALA A 40 -3.71 -1.86 3.86
C ALA A 40 -3.91 -0.60 4.71
N VAL A 41 -5.13 -0.40 5.17
CA VAL A 41 -5.50 0.60 6.17
C VAL A 41 -5.45 -0.08 7.55
N PRO A 42 -4.39 0.13 8.35
CA PRO A 42 -4.27 -0.46 9.67
C PRO A 42 -5.29 0.16 10.62
N VAL A 43 -6.00 -0.67 11.39
CA VAL A 43 -7.02 -0.19 12.33
C VAL A 43 -6.92 -0.87 13.70
N ARG A 44 -7.33 -0.13 14.73
CA ARG A 44 -7.69 -0.70 16.04
C ARG A 44 -9.19 -0.89 16.12
N LEU A 45 -9.59 -2.01 16.70
CA LEU A 45 -10.99 -2.34 16.94
C LEU A 45 -11.33 -2.26 18.44
N ASP A 46 -12.57 -1.93 18.77
CA ASP A 46 -13.13 -2.17 20.10
C ASP A 46 -13.52 -3.65 20.29
N GLU A 47 -14.06 -3.99 21.47
CA GLU A 47 -14.43 -5.36 21.84
C GLU A 47 -15.52 -5.98 20.95
N VAL A 48 -16.28 -5.17 20.20
CA VAL A 48 -17.34 -5.65 19.30
C VAL A 48 -17.00 -5.43 17.82
N GLY A 49 -15.74 -5.08 17.52
CA GLY A 49 -15.22 -4.99 16.17
C GLY A 49 -15.43 -3.63 15.48
N ARG A 50 -15.79 -2.56 16.20
CA ARG A 50 -15.86 -1.21 15.60
C ARG A 50 -14.47 -0.60 15.50
N VAL A 51 -14.20 0.06 14.39
CA VAL A 51 -12.95 0.81 14.19
C VAL A 51 -12.93 2.01 15.13
N THR A 52 -11.92 2.08 16.00
CA THR A 52 -11.70 3.19 16.92
C THR A 52 -10.57 4.10 16.49
N HIS A 53 -9.52 3.53 15.88
CA HIS A 53 -8.33 4.26 15.46
C HIS A 53 -7.84 3.77 14.10
N VAL A 54 -7.23 4.68 13.34
CA VAL A 54 -6.50 4.41 12.10
C VAL A 54 -5.01 4.62 12.35
N GLY A 55 -4.21 3.67 11.89
CA GLY A 55 -2.76 3.73 11.97
C GLY A 55 -2.17 4.34 10.71
N LEU A 56 -1.28 5.31 10.84
CA LEU A 56 -0.66 6.01 9.71
C LEU A 56 0.86 6.06 9.88
N LEU A 57 1.58 5.78 8.79
CA LEU A 57 3.02 5.96 8.70
C LEU A 57 3.32 7.46 8.54
N LEU A 58 4.26 7.98 9.31
CA LEU A 58 4.81 9.32 9.15
C LEU A 58 6.10 9.25 8.35
N ARG A 59 6.22 10.10 7.34
CA ARG A 59 7.41 10.21 6.49
C ARG A 59 7.85 11.67 6.37
N ALA A 60 9.16 11.89 6.32
CA ALA A 60 9.71 13.20 5.97
C ALA A 60 9.67 13.37 4.45
N MET A 61 9.17 14.51 4.01
CA MET A 61 9.25 14.95 2.62
C MET A 61 10.55 15.72 2.37
N ALA A 62 10.93 15.86 1.10
CA ALA A 62 12.16 16.57 0.71
C ALA A 62 12.15 18.06 1.10
N ASP A 63 10.97 18.65 1.27
CA ASP A 63 10.74 20.02 1.74
C ASP A 63 10.63 20.14 3.27
N ALA A 64 11.00 19.08 4.01
CA ALA A 64 10.93 18.95 5.46
C ALA A 64 9.50 18.96 6.05
N THR A 65 8.46 18.88 5.22
CA THR A 65 7.09 18.62 5.70
C THR A 65 6.91 17.15 6.11
N ILE A 66 5.89 16.88 6.92
CA ILE A 66 5.48 15.52 7.28
C ILE A 66 4.40 15.08 6.29
N SER A 67 4.57 13.89 5.73
CA SER A 67 3.50 13.20 5.00
C SER A 67 3.02 11.98 5.77
N ARG A 68 1.71 11.74 5.70
CA ARG A 68 1.05 10.54 6.20
C ARG A 68 0.80 9.57 5.05
N ALA A 69 0.97 8.28 5.33
CA ALA A 69 0.70 7.22 4.39
C ALA A 69 0.06 6.01 5.06
N ILE A 70 -0.68 5.24 4.27
CA ILE A 70 -1.09 3.87 4.61
C ILE A 70 -0.05 2.86 4.12
N VAL A 71 -0.13 1.61 4.58
CA VAL A 71 0.75 0.54 4.11
C VAL A 71 0.39 0.21 2.67
N SER A 72 1.36 0.31 1.76
CA SER A 72 1.12 0.20 0.33
C SER A 72 2.26 -0.52 -0.35
N GLY A 73 1.94 -1.35 -1.33
CA GLY A 73 3.00 -1.87 -2.18
C GLY A 73 2.55 -2.87 -3.24
N ARG A 74 3.52 -3.21 -4.08
CA ARG A 74 3.34 -4.08 -5.25
C ARG A 74 3.14 -5.53 -4.83
N VAL A 75 2.30 -6.24 -5.57
CA VAL A 75 2.21 -7.71 -5.54
C VAL A 75 3.29 -8.28 -6.46
N LEU A 76 4.09 -9.19 -5.96
CA LEU A 76 5.20 -9.78 -6.72
C LEU A 76 4.71 -10.94 -7.61
N TRP A 77 5.50 -11.28 -8.63
CA TRP A 77 5.23 -12.46 -9.43
C TRP A 77 5.28 -13.73 -8.58
N GLY A 78 4.28 -14.60 -8.72
CA GLY A 78 4.15 -15.82 -7.93
C GLY A 78 3.61 -15.61 -6.51
N GLU A 79 3.33 -14.37 -6.11
CA GLU A 79 2.79 -14.03 -4.79
C GLU A 79 1.26 -13.86 -4.84
N THR A 80 0.56 -14.38 -3.83
CA THR A 80 -0.86 -14.10 -3.63
C THR A 80 -1.08 -12.71 -3.01
N VAL A 81 -2.25 -12.13 -3.22
CA VAL A 81 -2.61 -10.83 -2.63
C VAL A 81 -2.47 -10.81 -1.10
N ARG A 82 -2.80 -11.92 -0.42
CA ARG A 82 -2.67 -12.02 1.05
C ARG A 82 -1.21 -12.11 1.51
N GLU A 83 -0.36 -12.80 0.76
CA GLU A 83 1.09 -12.82 1.04
C GLU A 83 1.68 -11.43 0.84
N ALA A 84 1.27 -10.71 -0.21
CA ALA A 84 1.69 -9.33 -0.45
C ALA A 84 1.27 -8.40 0.70
N LEU A 85 0.03 -8.51 1.18
CA LEU A 85 -0.45 -7.77 2.35
C LEU A 85 0.41 -8.07 3.57
N GLN A 86 0.59 -9.35 3.92
CA GLN A 86 1.38 -9.75 5.07
C GLN A 86 2.82 -9.23 4.98
N ARG A 87 3.47 -9.39 3.82
CA ARG A 87 4.84 -8.93 3.59
C ARG A 87 4.99 -7.42 3.75
N HIS A 88 4.07 -6.63 3.21
CA HIS A 88 4.12 -5.17 3.34
C HIS A 88 3.75 -4.70 4.75
N LEU A 89 2.82 -5.38 5.43
CA LEU A 89 2.51 -5.12 6.84
C LEU A 89 3.70 -5.42 7.75
N ASP A 90 4.36 -6.56 7.59
CA ASP A 90 5.55 -6.92 8.36
C ASP A 90 6.73 -5.99 8.04
N LYS A 91 6.90 -5.62 6.77
CA LYS A 91 7.91 -4.64 6.35
C LYS A 91 7.69 -3.32 7.09
N ASP A 92 6.49 -2.75 7.02
CA ASP A 92 6.24 -1.37 7.44
C ASP A 92 5.92 -1.24 8.94
N LEU A 93 5.29 -2.23 9.55
CA LEU A 93 4.84 -2.20 10.95
C LEU A 93 5.67 -3.10 11.88
N GLY A 94 6.52 -3.97 11.32
CA GLY A 94 7.27 -4.97 12.06
C GLY A 94 6.47 -6.23 12.39
N PRO A 95 7.16 -7.37 12.61
CA PRO A 95 6.51 -8.69 12.79
C PRO A 95 5.67 -8.80 14.06
N SER A 96 5.92 -7.94 15.06
CA SER A 96 5.18 -7.90 16.31
C SER A 96 3.86 -7.14 16.21
N ALA A 97 3.50 -6.60 15.03
CA ALA A 97 2.27 -5.87 14.83
C ALA A 97 1.01 -6.76 14.93
N PHE A 98 1.16 -8.09 14.74
CA PHE A 98 0.04 -9.03 14.74
C PHE A 98 -1.12 -8.57 13.83
N ALA A 99 -0.78 -8.19 12.60
CA ALA A 99 -1.77 -7.75 11.62
C ALA A 99 -2.63 -8.94 11.16
N ARG A 100 -3.96 -8.77 11.17
CA ARG A 100 -4.93 -9.80 10.80
C ARG A 100 -5.40 -9.60 9.37
N VAL A 101 -4.68 -10.19 8.42
CA VAL A 101 -5.08 -10.17 7.01
C VAL A 101 -6.49 -10.78 6.84
N PRO A 102 -7.42 -10.12 6.12
CA PRO A 102 -8.77 -10.63 5.93
C PRO A 102 -8.81 -12.01 5.26
N ALA A 103 -9.70 -12.88 5.74
CA ALA A 103 -9.90 -14.21 5.14
C ALA A 103 -10.48 -14.12 3.72
N ALA A 104 -11.42 -13.19 3.51
CA ALA A 104 -12.00 -12.93 2.20
C ALA A 104 -10.96 -12.21 1.31
N PRO A 105 -10.72 -12.70 0.08
CA PRO A 105 -9.81 -12.02 -0.84
C PRO A 105 -10.42 -10.77 -1.48
N ALA A 106 -11.74 -10.56 -1.37
CA ALA A 106 -12.40 -9.39 -1.91
C ALA A 106 -11.95 -8.13 -1.14
N PRO A 107 -11.41 -7.11 -1.81
CA PRO A 107 -11.10 -5.84 -1.17
C PRO A 107 -12.38 -5.05 -0.87
N PHE A 108 -12.30 -4.05 0.01
CA PHE A 108 -13.43 -3.14 0.20
C PHE A 108 -13.60 -2.16 -0.97
N THR A 109 -12.51 -1.89 -1.70
CA THR A 109 -12.52 -1.15 -2.96
C THR A 109 -11.30 -1.49 -3.81
N VAL A 110 -11.41 -1.25 -5.11
CA VAL A 110 -10.25 -1.16 -6.00
C VAL A 110 -9.89 0.31 -6.16
N VAL A 111 -8.60 0.63 -6.16
CA VAL A 111 -8.06 1.97 -6.35
C VAL A 111 -7.21 2.00 -7.61
N GLU A 112 -7.56 2.89 -8.54
CA GLU A 112 -6.88 3.02 -9.83
C GLU A 112 -5.99 4.26 -9.82
N TYR A 113 -4.71 4.09 -9.47
CA TYR A 113 -3.72 5.18 -9.55
C TYR A 113 -3.33 5.40 -11.01
N MET A 114 -3.46 6.64 -11.45
CA MET A 114 -3.13 7.04 -12.82
C MET A 114 -1.88 7.93 -12.85
N PRO A 115 -1.03 7.81 -13.89
CA PRO A 115 0.00 8.82 -14.17
C PRO A 115 -0.60 10.19 -14.48
N ASP A 116 -1.81 10.21 -15.05
CA ASP A 116 -2.57 11.43 -15.31
C ASP A 116 -3.51 11.75 -14.12
N ARG A 117 -3.25 12.88 -13.46
CA ARG A 117 -4.02 13.39 -12.31
C ARG A 117 -5.50 13.62 -12.59
N ALA A 118 -5.88 13.83 -13.86
CA ALA A 118 -7.25 14.23 -14.21
C ALA A 118 -8.26 13.06 -14.23
N ARG A 119 -7.82 11.80 -14.11
CA ARG A 119 -8.68 10.63 -14.41
C ARG A 119 -9.52 10.12 -13.23
N THR A 120 -8.89 9.72 -12.12
CA THR A 120 -9.55 8.92 -11.07
C THR A 120 -9.54 9.57 -9.69
N GLY A 121 -8.82 10.68 -9.53
CA GLY A 121 -8.54 11.27 -8.21
C GLY A 121 -7.43 10.56 -7.42
N TYR A 122 -6.88 9.47 -7.95
CA TYR A 122 -5.71 8.78 -7.41
C TYR A 122 -4.55 8.89 -8.38
N HIS A 123 -3.38 9.27 -7.89
CA HIS A 123 -2.26 9.61 -8.75
C HIS A 123 -0.93 9.06 -8.25
N ASP A 124 -0.26 8.30 -9.12
CA ASP A 124 1.13 7.91 -8.98
C ASP A 124 1.87 8.33 -10.26
N PRO A 125 2.79 9.33 -10.20
CA PRO A 125 3.46 9.82 -11.40
C PRO A 125 4.37 8.78 -12.05
N ARG A 126 4.70 7.69 -11.34
CA ARG A 126 5.65 6.67 -11.79
C ARG A 126 5.00 5.61 -12.67
N GLN A 127 3.70 5.38 -12.53
CA GLN A 127 3.04 4.18 -13.08
C GLN A 127 1.51 4.25 -13.05
N HIS A 128 0.87 3.44 -13.89
CA HIS A 128 -0.51 3.04 -13.69
C HIS A 128 -0.54 1.85 -12.71
N ALA A 129 -1.21 1.98 -11.57
CA ALA A 129 -1.37 0.90 -10.61
C ALA A 129 -2.84 0.62 -10.31
N VAL A 130 -3.21 -0.66 -10.28
CA VAL A 130 -4.51 -1.17 -9.84
C VAL A 130 -4.31 -1.80 -8.47
N SER A 131 -4.78 -1.11 -7.44
CA SER A 131 -4.53 -1.46 -6.05
C SER A 131 -5.78 -2.03 -5.37
N LEU A 132 -5.62 -3.17 -4.72
CA LEU A 132 -6.67 -3.82 -3.93
C LEU A 132 -6.57 -3.32 -2.49
N ALA A 133 -7.59 -2.60 -2.02
CA ALA A 133 -7.55 -1.96 -0.70
C ALA A 133 -8.27 -2.79 0.37
N TYR A 134 -7.61 -2.95 1.51
CA TYR A 134 -8.06 -3.75 2.63
C TYR A 134 -8.02 -2.95 3.93
N LEU A 135 -9.01 -3.18 4.78
CA LEU A 135 -9.01 -2.72 6.16
C LEU A 135 -8.45 -3.86 7.02
N VAL A 136 -7.38 -3.59 7.75
CA VAL A 136 -6.58 -4.63 8.42
C VAL A 136 -6.50 -4.35 9.92
N PRO A 137 -7.14 -5.16 10.77
CA PRO A 137 -6.99 -5.05 12.22
C PRO A 137 -5.54 -5.36 12.65
N VAL A 138 -5.01 -4.55 13.56
CA VAL A 138 -3.66 -4.71 14.10
C VAL A 138 -3.74 -4.71 15.62
N GLU A 139 -3.22 -5.76 16.25
CA GLU A 139 -3.38 -5.97 17.71
C GLU A 139 -2.09 -5.76 18.50
N GLY A 140 -0.93 -5.88 17.85
CA GLY A 140 0.38 -5.79 18.48
C GLY A 140 1.02 -4.42 18.46
N GLU A 141 2.26 -4.35 18.93
CA GLU A 141 3.07 -3.13 18.85
C GLU A 141 3.64 -2.96 17.45
N CYS A 142 3.55 -1.74 16.93
CA CYS A 142 4.07 -1.39 15.61
C CYS A 142 5.45 -0.75 15.78
N HIS A 143 6.43 -1.30 15.08
CA HIS A 143 7.79 -0.76 14.99
C HIS A 143 8.03 -0.35 13.54
N PRO A 144 7.93 0.96 13.21
CA PRO A 144 8.07 1.43 11.84
C PRO A 144 9.44 1.03 11.28
N SER A 145 9.45 0.67 9.99
CA SER A 145 10.69 0.40 9.25
C SER A 145 11.56 1.66 9.12
N GLN A 146 12.82 1.51 8.69
CA GLN A 146 13.71 2.66 8.46
C GLN A 146 13.20 3.64 7.40
N GLU A 147 12.21 3.26 6.59
CA GLU A 147 11.59 4.12 5.57
C GLU A 147 10.49 5.04 6.14
N ALA A 148 10.11 4.87 7.41
CA ALA A 148 9.17 5.73 8.12
C ALA A 148 9.86 6.39 9.31
N LEU A 149 9.49 7.65 9.57
CA LEU A 149 9.92 8.37 10.77
C LEU A 149 9.26 7.78 12.03
N GLU A 150 7.96 7.51 11.92
CA GLU A 150 7.13 7.04 13.02
C GLU A 150 5.89 6.33 12.47
N PHE A 151 5.19 5.58 13.32
CA PHE A 151 3.85 5.08 13.06
C PHE A 151 2.93 5.54 14.19
N VAL A 152 1.82 6.19 13.84
CA VAL A 152 0.93 6.82 14.82
C VAL A 152 -0.49 6.30 14.70
N TRP A 153 -1.15 6.14 15.86
CA TRP A 153 -2.58 5.86 15.95
C TRP A 153 -3.34 7.15 16.19
N ILE A 154 -4.30 7.45 15.34
CA ILE A 154 -5.23 8.58 15.50
C ILE A 154 -6.67 8.09 15.51
N SER A 155 -7.58 8.84 16.13
CA SER A 155 -8.99 8.43 16.19
C SER A 155 -9.61 8.35 14.79
N SER A 156 -10.67 7.55 14.63
CA SER A 156 -11.41 7.46 13.36
C SER A 156 -11.95 8.83 12.90
N GLU A 157 -12.39 9.68 13.83
CA GLU A 157 -12.85 11.04 13.55
C GLU A 157 -11.71 11.93 13.05
N GLU A 158 -10.56 11.91 13.73
CA GLU A 158 -9.38 12.68 13.33
C GLU A 158 -8.87 12.24 11.95
N ALA A 159 -8.85 10.92 11.69
CA ALA A 159 -8.43 10.35 10.41
C ALA A 159 -9.31 10.78 9.23
N ALA A 160 -10.60 11.08 9.47
CA ALA A 160 -11.51 11.61 8.45
C ALA A 160 -11.36 13.14 8.25
N GLY A 161 -10.60 13.80 9.12
CA GLY A 161 -10.44 15.26 9.15
C GLY A 161 -9.62 15.83 7.99
N SER A 162 -9.85 17.12 7.71
CA SER A 162 -9.15 17.83 6.63
C SER A 162 -7.65 18.03 6.91
N ALA A 163 -7.26 18.10 8.18
CA ALA A 163 -5.84 18.22 8.57
C ALA A 163 -5.05 16.98 8.13
N VAL A 164 -5.54 15.78 8.47
CA VAL A 164 -4.94 14.51 8.02
C VAL A 164 -4.98 14.40 6.50
N SER A 165 -6.10 14.77 5.87
CA SER A 165 -6.24 14.72 4.41
C SER A 165 -5.19 15.59 3.68
N ALA A 166 -4.84 16.74 4.24
CA ALA A 166 -3.84 17.65 3.65
C ALA A 166 -2.40 17.12 3.74
N GLU A 167 -2.13 16.19 4.66
CA GLU A 167 -0.82 15.57 4.87
C GLU A 167 -0.65 14.25 4.08
N MET A 168 -1.69 13.80 3.39
CA MET A 168 -1.67 12.60 2.58
C MET A 168 -1.51 12.92 1.09
N THR A 169 -0.87 12.03 0.36
CA THR A 169 -0.55 12.24 -1.06
C THR A 169 -1.21 11.18 -1.94
N GLY A 170 -1.26 11.45 -3.25
CA GLY A 170 -1.74 10.48 -4.23
C GLY A 170 -3.23 10.09 -4.13
N GLY A 171 -4.01 10.76 -3.29
CA GLY A 171 -5.40 10.42 -3.01
C GLY A 171 -5.60 9.40 -1.88
N GLN A 172 -4.56 9.06 -1.12
CA GLN A 172 -4.66 8.08 -0.03
C GLN A 172 -5.61 8.51 1.10
N ASP A 173 -5.82 9.82 1.29
CA ASP A 173 -6.85 10.37 2.18
C ASP A 173 -8.24 9.83 1.87
N ARG A 174 -8.56 9.71 0.57
CA ARG A 174 -9.84 9.17 0.10
C ARG A 174 -9.97 7.69 0.43
N ILE A 175 -8.87 6.94 0.39
CA ILE A 175 -8.84 5.50 0.72
C ILE A 175 -9.14 5.31 2.20
N VAL A 176 -8.53 6.11 3.08
CA VAL A 176 -8.83 6.09 4.52
C VAL A 176 -10.31 6.38 4.77
N ARG A 177 -10.87 7.40 4.12
CA ARG A 177 -12.30 7.72 4.25
C ARG A 177 -13.22 6.61 3.71
N LEU A 178 -12.86 5.98 2.59
CA LEU A 178 -13.60 4.82 2.05
C LEU A 178 -13.53 3.62 3.01
N ALA A 179 -12.39 3.39 3.65
CA ALA A 179 -12.23 2.33 4.64
C ALA A 179 -13.11 2.59 5.88
N LEU A 180 -13.14 3.84 6.37
CA LEU A 180 -14.05 4.25 7.44
C LEU A 180 -15.52 4.11 7.04
N ALA A 181 -15.89 4.48 5.81
CA ALA A 181 -17.25 4.30 5.30
C ALA A 181 -17.62 2.82 5.22
N HIS A 182 -16.71 1.97 4.73
CA HIS A 182 -16.88 0.52 4.68
C HIS A 182 -17.09 -0.08 6.07
N ALA A 183 -16.39 0.44 7.09
CA ALA A 183 -16.54 0.03 8.49
C ALA A 183 -17.74 0.66 9.21
N GLY A 184 -18.51 1.53 8.55
CA GLY A 184 -19.61 2.27 9.17
C GLY A 184 -19.16 3.27 10.26
N GLN A 185 -17.96 3.85 10.10
CA GLN A 185 -17.31 4.78 11.04
C GLN A 185 -16.89 6.10 10.39
N LEU A 186 -17.41 6.44 9.19
CA LEU A 186 -17.18 7.75 8.59
C LEU A 186 -18.12 8.78 9.27
N PRO A 187 -17.59 9.89 9.84
CA PRO A 187 -18.40 10.96 10.43
C PRO A 187 -19.28 11.72 9.44
#